data_AF-A0A382R8K9-F1
#
_entry.id   AF-A0A382R8K9-F1
#
_cell.length_a   1.000
_cell.length_b   1.000
_cell.length_c   1.000
_cell.angle_alpha   90.00
_cell.angle_beta   90.00
_cell.angle_gamma   90.00
#
_symmetry.space_group_name_H-M   'P 1'
#
loop_
_entity.id
_entity.type
_entity.pdbx_description
1 polymer ?
#
loop_
_entity_poly.entity_id
_entity_poly.type
_entity_poly.pdbx_seq_one_letter_code
_entity_poly.pdbx_strand_id
1 'polypeptide(L)'
;MQVITIGYSLPNTKVDNHNVLNAPSYTDYEALFVNPSSITATVSELLAGDKEFSAQDGRPIINGSTTASAVAAADQVRRRSDETRRVLDQGGIVTVMTNPNATQSGLINFEGCDRYSWLPAPQGVHWGGTFLKAAEGKNIRIVDEYHPFASVIRKYRKQMYYRAVFDEEVIKSIKGASVLAVGGSSLPIAVEIPVLAGKVIFLPMIE
;
A
#
# COMPACT_ATOMS: atom_id res chain seq x y z
N MET A 1 -5.84 -15.38 -12.00
CA MET A 1 -5.53 -14.63 -10.76
C MET A 1 -4.17 -14.97 -10.20
N GLN A 2 -3.17 -14.24 -10.70
CA GLN A 2 -1.88 -14.07 -10.03
C GLN A 2 -1.96 -12.83 -9.16
N VAL A 3 -1.51 -12.94 -7.91
CA VAL A 3 -1.52 -11.87 -6.92
C VAL A 3 -0.09 -11.60 -6.50
N ILE A 4 0.30 -10.33 -6.50
CA ILE A 4 1.58 -9.89 -5.94
C ILE A 4 1.36 -9.29 -4.57
N THR A 5 2.20 -9.66 -3.62
CA THR A 5 2.28 -9.02 -2.31
C THR A 5 3.57 -8.25 -2.17
N ILE A 6 3.47 -7.04 -1.61
CA ILE A 6 4.61 -6.16 -1.35
C ILE A 6 4.71 -5.93 0.14
N GLY A 7 5.78 -6.41 0.75
CA GLY A 7 6.02 -6.23 2.19
C GLY A 7 5.17 -7.07 3.11
N TYR A 8 4.54 -8.13 2.57
CA TYR A 8 3.74 -9.07 3.33
C TYR A 8 3.94 -10.47 2.74
N SER A 9 4.46 -11.41 3.54
CA SER A 9 4.73 -12.77 3.08
C SER A 9 3.51 -13.67 3.33
N LEU A 10 2.77 -14.01 2.27
CA LEU A 10 1.67 -14.96 2.34
C LEU A 10 2.17 -16.37 1.97
N PRO A 11 1.84 -17.42 2.77
CA PRO A 11 2.33 -18.77 2.58
C PRO A 11 1.55 -19.54 1.49
N ASN A 12 1.41 -18.95 0.29
CA ASN A 12 0.71 -19.55 -0.84
C ASN A 12 1.57 -19.46 -2.11
N THR A 13 1.76 -20.59 -2.80
CA THR A 13 2.58 -20.68 -4.01
C THR A 13 2.03 -19.91 -5.21
N LYS A 14 0.76 -19.48 -5.15
CA LYS A 14 0.13 -18.61 -6.16
C LYS A 14 0.30 -17.12 -5.86
N VAL A 15 1.02 -16.77 -4.79
CA VAL A 15 1.27 -15.39 -4.37
C VAL A 15 2.77 -15.11 -4.46
N ASP A 16 3.12 -14.14 -5.30
CA ASP A 16 4.49 -13.71 -5.46
C ASP A 16 4.81 -12.64 -4.42
N ASN A 17 5.72 -12.96 -3.50
CA ASN A 17 6.07 -12.10 -2.37
C ASN A 17 7.34 -11.30 -2.69
N HIS A 18 7.22 -9.97 -2.77
CA HIS A 18 8.31 -9.08 -3.13
C HIS A 18 8.39 -7.85 -2.21
N ASN A 19 9.42 -7.02 -2.44
CA ASN A 19 9.50 -5.68 -1.87
C ASN A 19 9.45 -4.63 -3.00
N VAL A 20 9.37 -3.35 -2.61
CA VAL A 20 9.21 -2.24 -3.55
C VAL A 20 10.35 -2.14 -4.58
N LEU A 21 11.56 -2.58 -4.20
CA LEU A 21 12.78 -2.43 -5.00
C LEU A 21 12.99 -3.59 -5.99
N ASN A 22 12.58 -4.81 -5.63
CA ASN A 22 12.86 -6.02 -6.42
C ASN A 22 11.65 -6.63 -7.12
N ALA A 23 10.44 -6.07 -6.93
CA ALA A 23 9.25 -6.65 -7.53
C ALA A 23 9.29 -6.63 -9.08
N PRO A 24 8.72 -7.67 -9.73
CA PRO A 24 8.39 -7.62 -11.15
C PRO A 24 7.34 -6.54 -11.42
N SER A 25 6.98 -6.34 -12.70
CA SER A 25 6.03 -5.29 -13.05
C SER A 25 4.66 -5.60 -12.48
N TYR A 26 4.05 -4.62 -11.80
CA TYR A 26 2.70 -4.83 -11.23
C TYR A 26 1.62 -5.04 -12.29
N THR A 27 1.87 -4.63 -13.54
CA THR A 27 0.91 -4.78 -14.64
C THR A 27 0.70 -6.23 -15.07
N ASP A 28 1.58 -7.14 -14.67
CA ASP A 28 1.46 -8.57 -14.97
C ASP A 28 0.49 -9.29 -14.01
N TYR A 29 -0.01 -8.58 -12.98
CA TYR A 29 -0.85 -9.13 -11.92
C TYR A 29 -2.27 -8.59 -11.96
N GLU A 30 -3.24 -9.42 -11.57
CA GLU A 30 -4.66 -9.05 -11.54
C GLU A 30 -5.05 -8.28 -10.26
N ALA A 31 -4.27 -8.44 -9.18
CA ALA A 31 -4.48 -7.76 -7.92
C ALA A 31 -3.15 -7.52 -7.17
N LEU A 32 -3.06 -6.37 -6.52
CA LEU A 32 -1.92 -6.00 -5.68
C LEU A 32 -2.34 -6.00 -4.23
N PHE A 33 -1.48 -6.52 -3.36
CA PHE A 33 -1.64 -6.44 -1.92
C PHE A 33 -0.39 -5.84 -1.29
N VAL A 34 -0.50 -4.65 -0.71
CA VAL A 34 0.68 -3.89 -0.27
C VAL A 34 0.60 -3.55 1.20
N ASN A 35 1.68 -3.83 1.92
CA ASN A 35 1.94 -3.25 3.23
C ASN A 35 2.76 -1.97 3.07
N PRO A 36 2.16 -0.78 3.14
CA PRO A 36 2.83 0.48 2.85
C PRO A 36 3.98 0.78 3.84
N SER A 37 3.94 0.23 5.06
CA SER A 37 5.06 0.35 6.01
C SER A 37 6.35 -0.32 5.51
N SER A 38 6.25 -1.35 4.67
CA SER A 38 7.44 -2.01 4.12
C SER A 38 8.17 -1.12 3.11
N ILE A 39 7.47 -0.20 2.46
CA ILE A 39 8.05 0.68 1.44
C ILE A 39 9.16 1.52 2.07
N THR A 40 8.81 2.24 3.14
CA THR A 40 9.77 3.05 3.88
C THR A 40 10.81 2.20 4.59
N ALA A 41 10.44 1.02 5.12
CA ALA A 41 11.39 0.13 5.79
C ALA A 41 12.46 -0.41 4.82
N THR A 42 12.06 -0.90 3.65
CA THR A 42 12.99 -1.40 2.61
C THR A 42 13.91 -0.29 2.12
N VAL A 43 13.40 0.93 1.94
CA VAL A 43 14.25 2.08 1.59
C VAL A 43 15.22 2.39 2.74
N SER A 44 14.76 2.40 3.98
CA SER A 44 15.64 2.60 5.15
C SER A 44 16.76 1.56 5.24
N GLU A 45 16.46 0.28 5.01
CA GLU A 45 17.43 -0.83 5.00
C GLU A 45 18.52 -0.60 3.93
N LEU A 46 18.12 -0.16 2.73
CA LEU A 46 19.06 0.19 1.67
C LEU A 46 19.95 1.37 2.08
N LEU A 47 19.37 2.42 2.67
CA LEU A 47 20.10 3.63 3.07
C LEU A 47 21.11 3.37 4.18
N ALA A 48 20.76 2.48 5.12
CA ALA A 48 21.65 2.06 6.18
C ALA A 48 22.82 1.19 5.67
N GLY A 49 22.67 0.58 4.49
CA GLY A 49 23.62 -0.41 3.98
C GLY A 49 23.51 -1.77 4.68
N ASP A 50 22.43 -1.98 5.45
CA ASP A 50 22.20 -3.23 6.20
C ASP A 50 21.88 -4.40 5.27
N LYS A 51 21.39 -4.10 4.07
CA LYS A 51 20.92 -5.09 3.10
C LYS A 51 21.18 -4.64 1.68
N GLU A 52 21.70 -5.58 0.90
CA GLU A 52 21.83 -5.41 -0.54
C GLU A 52 20.55 -5.86 -1.25
N PHE A 53 20.21 -5.15 -2.33
CA PHE A 53 19.06 -5.43 -3.16
C PHE A 53 19.48 -5.53 -4.62
N SER A 54 18.81 -6.42 -5.35
CA SER A 54 19.00 -6.55 -6.79
C SER A 54 17.67 -6.35 -7.52
N ALA A 55 17.75 -5.68 -8.65
CA ALA A 55 16.64 -5.58 -9.59
C ALA A 55 16.39 -6.94 -10.25
N GLN A 56 15.24 -7.06 -10.94
CA GLN A 56 14.84 -8.31 -11.58
C GLN A 56 15.82 -8.78 -12.68
N ASP A 57 16.56 -7.86 -13.29
CA ASP A 57 17.61 -8.15 -14.28
C ASP A 57 18.97 -8.46 -13.64
N GLY A 58 19.04 -8.59 -12.32
CA GLY A 58 20.24 -8.94 -11.56
C GLY A 58 21.15 -7.76 -11.21
N ARG A 59 20.89 -6.56 -11.74
CA ARG A 59 21.71 -5.38 -11.40
C ARG A 59 21.50 -4.97 -9.94
N PRO A 60 22.57 -4.59 -9.21
CA PRO A 60 22.44 -4.07 -7.86
C PRO A 60 21.62 -2.78 -7.85
N ILE A 61 20.82 -2.61 -6.80
CA ILE A 61 20.05 -1.41 -6.54
C ILE A 61 20.83 -0.55 -5.55
N ILE A 62 21.01 0.72 -5.89
CA ILE A 62 21.81 1.66 -5.10
C ILE A 62 21.02 2.93 -4.79
N ASN A 63 21.38 3.59 -3.70
CA ASN A 63 20.95 4.96 -3.43
C ASN A 63 21.85 5.95 -4.21
N GLY A 64 21.49 6.23 -5.46
CA GLY A 64 22.27 7.06 -6.36
C GLY A 64 21.61 7.16 -7.74
N SER A 65 22.40 7.49 -8.77
CA SER A 65 21.91 7.55 -10.15
C SER A 65 21.97 6.18 -10.84
N THR A 66 21.01 5.90 -11.71
CA THR A 66 21.02 4.69 -12.56
C THR A 66 22.21 4.73 -13.52
N THR A 67 22.90 3.60 -13.68
CA THR A 67 24.01 3.41 -14.62
C THR A 67 23.80 2.14 -15.44
N ALA A 68 24.75 1.82 -16.33
CA ALA A 68 24.75 0.54 -17.03
C ALA A 68 24.85 -0.67 -16.08
N SER A 69 25.52 -0.51 -14.94
CA SER A 69 25.80 -1.60 -13.98
C SER A 69 24.93 -1.59 -12.72
N ALA A 70 24.16 -0.54 -12.46
CA ALA A 70 23.32 -0.43 -11.26
C ALA A 70 22.01 0.32 -11.54
N VAL A 71 20.99 0.06 -10.72
CA VAL A 71 19.68 0.73 -10.82
C VAL A 71 19.46 1.63 -9.61
N ALA A 72 19.00 2.86 -9.83
CA ALA A 72 18.63 3.76 -8.74
C ALA A 72 17.38 3.24 -8.01
N ALA A 73 17.45 3.21 -6.68
CA ALA A 73 16.27 2.90 -5.85
C ALA A 73 15.12 3.88 -6.07
N ALA A 74 15.44 5.17 -6.28
CA ALA A 74 14.48 6.21 -6.65
C ALA A 74 13.69 5.86 -7.92
N ASP A 75 14.35 5.31 -8.93
CA ASP A 75 13.69 4.91 -10.18
C ASP A 75 12.76 3.71 -9.95
N GLN A 76 13.13 2.78 -9.08
CA GLN A 76 12.25 1.66 -8.73
C GLN A 76 10.98 2.16 -8.03
N VAL A 77 11.09 3.04 -7.02
CA VAL A 77 9.92 3.59 -6.33
C VAL A 77 9.02 4.37 -7.29
N ARG A 78 9.58 5.16 -8.22
CA ARG A 78 8.80 5.81 -9.28
C ARG A 78 8.07 4.83 -10.17
N ARG A 79 8.76 3.79 -10.65
CA ARG A 79 8.16 2.75 -11.49
C ARG A 79 6.98 2.09 -10.80
N ARG A 80 7.07 1.83 -9.49
CA ARG A 80 5.93 1.29 -8.72
C ARG A 80 4.72 2.22 -8.77
N SER A 81 4.93 3.53 -8.67
CA SER A 81 3.87 4.53 -8.81
C SER A 81 3.21 4.48 -10.19
N ASP A 82 4.01 4.45 -11.25
CA ASP A 82 3.52 4.39 -12.63
C ASP A 82 2.80 3.07 -12.95
N GLU A 83 3.31 1.95 -12.45
CA GLU A 83 2.72 0.63 -12.63
C GLU A 83 1.41 0.50 -11.86
N THR A 84 1.34 0.96 -10.60
CA THR A 84 0.09 1.00 -9.83
C THR A 84 -0.95 1.87 -10.50
N ARG A 85 -0.56 3.02 -11.08
CA ARG A 85 -1.47 3.85 -11.89
C ARG A 85 -2.04 3.06 -13.07
N ARG A 86 -1.22 2.36 -13.84
CA ARG A 86 -1.68 1.55 -14.98
C ARG A 86 -2.66 0.45 -14.58
N VAL A 87 -2.40 -0.22 -13.45
CA VAL A 87 -3.32 -1.24 -12.93
C VAL A 87 -4.68 -0.62 -12.59
N LEU A 88 -4.69 0.54 -11.92
CA LEU A 88 -5.92 1.25 -11.58
C LEU A 88 -6.64 1.80 -12.82
N ASP A 89 -5.92 2.30 -13.83
CA ASP A 89 -6.50 2.76 -15.11
C ASP A 89 -7.19 1.63 -15.88
N GLN A 90 -6.78 0.37 -15.67
CA GLN A 90 -7.40 -0.81 -16.27
C GLN A 90 -8.56 -1.38 -15.45
N GLY A 91 -8.96 -0.72 -14.36
CA GLY A 91 -10.02 -1.21 -13.47
C GLY A 91 -9.56 -2.20 -12.42
N GLY A 92 -8.24 -2.33 -12.21
CA GLY A 92 -7.65 -3.23 -11.23
C GLY A 92 -7.95 -2.88 -9.77
N ILE A 93 -7.64 -3.82 -8.88
CA ILE A 93 -7.86 -3.69 -7.44
C ILE A 93 -6.51 -3.66 -6.71
N VAL A 94 -6.33 -2.62 -5.90
CA VAL A 94 -5.15 -2.47 -5.02
C VAL A 94 -5.62 -2.57 -3.57
N THR A 95 -5.20 -3.61 -2.86
CA THR A 95 -5.49 -3.79 -1.44
C THR A 95 -4.31 -3.31 -0.61
N VAL A 96 -4.57 -2.54 0.45
CA VAL A 96 -3.54 -1.86 1.23
C VAL A 96 -3.76 -2.10 2.72
N MET A 97 -2.70 -2.49 3.43
CA MET A 97 -2.72 -2.61 4.89
C MET A 97 -2.60 -1.22 5.53
N THR A 98 -3.63 -0.79 6.22
CA THR A 98 -3.79 0.59 6.66
C THR A 98 -2.78 0.94 7.76
N ASN A 99 -1.86 1.83 7.43
CA ASN A 99 -0.89 2.41 8.38
C ASN A 99 -0.96 3.94 8.34
N PRO A 100 -0.61 4.65 9.42
CA PRO A 100 -0.45 6.09 9.33
C PRO A 100 0.66 6.41 8.32
N ASN A 101 0.58 7.54 7.61
CA ASN A 101 1.66 7.92 6.71
C ASN A 101 2.94 8.24 7.50
N ALA A 102 4.09 7.96 6.90
CA ALA A 102 5.40 8.31 7.43
C ALA A 102 6.38 8.52 6.27
N THR A 103 7.26 9.51 6.39
CA THR A 103 8.24 9.86 5.36
C THR A 103 9.58 9.22 5.66
N GLN A 104 10.24 8.70 4.63
CA GLN A 104 11.63 8.28 4.61
C GLN A 104 12.47 9.33 3.87
N SER A 105 13.40 9.97 4.58
CA SER A 105 14.37 10.89 3.99
C SER A 105 15.62 10.16 3.47
N GLY A 106 16.42 10.84 2.66
CA GLY A 106 17.74 10.35 2.24
C GLY A 106 17.77 9.53 0.94
N LEU A 107 16.62 9.29 0.31
CA LEU A 107 16.56 8.68 -1.03
C LEU A 107 16.97 9.72 -2.09
N ILE A 108 18.15 9.54 -2.67
CA ILE A 108 18.73 10.47 -3.64
C ILE A 108 17.84 10.53 -4.87
N ASN A 109 17.61 11.75 -5.38
CA ASN A 109 16.73 12.02 -6.52
C ASN A 109 15.30 11.52 -6.30
N PHE A 110 14.76 11.44 -5.07
CA PHE A 110 13.33 11.20 -4.83
C PHE A 110 12.88 11.93 -3.56
N GLU A 111 12.33 13.13 -3.73
CA GLU A 111 11.74 13.87 -2.62
C GLU A 111 10.35 13.32 -2.28
N GLY A 112 10.01 13.30 -1.00
CA GLY A 112 8.69 12.84 -0.55
C GLY A 112 8.48 11.33 -0.62
N CYS A 113 9.54 10.52 -0.48
CA CYS A 113 9.39 9.08 -0.28
C CYS A 113 8.64 8.82 1.02
N ASP A 114 7.36 8.49 0.92
CA ASP A 114 6.53 8.13 2.05
C ASP A 114 5.85 6.77 1.82
N ARG A 115 5.13 6.28 2.83
CA ARG A 115 4.45 4.98 2.80
C ARG A 115 3.45 4.82 1.65
N TYR A 116 2.95 5.93 1.08
CA TYR A 116 1.93 5.98 0.05
C TYR A 116 2.38 6.65 -1.26
N SER A 117 3.66 7.02 -1.38
CA SER A 117 4.24 7.69 -2.56
C SER A 117 4.11 6.90 -3.88
N TRP A 118 3.88 5.59 -3.78
CA TRP A 118 3.62 4.67 -4.88
C TRP A 118 2.12 4.55 -5.25
N LEU A 119 1.21 5.08 -4.43
CA LEU A 119 -0.23 4.86 -4.55
C LEU A 119 -0.93 6.13 -5.07
N PRO A 120 -1.53 6.10 -6.27
CA PRO A 120 -2.39 7.19 -6.75
C PRO A 120 -3.54 7.48 -5.78
N ALA A 121 -3.90 8.75 -5.63
CA ALA A 121 -5.01 9.21 -4.81
C ALA A 121 -6.17 9.76 -5.66
N PRO A 122 -7.41 9.77 -5.15
CA PRO A 122 -8.50 10.53 -5.77
C PRO A 122 -8.13 12.01 -5.93
N GLN A 123 -8.78 12.68 -6.88
CA GLN A 123 -8.56 14.11 -7.11
C GLN A 123 -8.84 14.93 -5.84
N GLY A 124 -7.89 15.79 -5.45
CA GLY A 124 -8.01 16.63 -4.26
C GLY A 124 -7.78 15.91 -2.93
N VAL A 125 -7.44 14.62 -2.95
CA VAL A 125 -7.17 13.82 -1.77
C VAL A 125 -5.68 13.48 -1.71
N HIS A 126 -5.13 13.48 -0.50
CA HIS A 126 -3.77 13.04 -0.23
C HIS A 126 -3.79 11.97 0.86
N TRP A 127 -2.96 10.93 0.72
CA TRP A 127 -2.80 9.85 1.70
C TRP A 127 -1.96 10.32 2.91
N GLY A 128 -2.36 11.41 3.55
CA GLY A 128 -1.62 12.07 4.64
C GLY A 128 -2.52 12.44 5.81
N GLY A 129 -1.96 13.12 6.81
CA GLY A 129 -2.59 13.35 8.12
C GLY A 129 -3.94 14.08 8.14
N THR A 130 -4.34 14.73 7.05
CA THR A 130 -5.68 15.31 6.91
C THR A 130 -6.75 14.26 6.65
N PHE A 131 -6.43 13.24 5.85
CA PHE A 131 -7.36 12.17 5.49
C PHE A 131 -7.11 10.89 6.29
N LEU A 132 -5.85 10.49 6.45
CA LEU A 132 -5.41 9.27 7.11
C LEU A 132 -4.66 9.62 8.40
N LYS A 133 -5.34 9.46 9.53
CA LYS A 133 -4.87 9.88 10.85
C LYS A 133 -4.37 8.68 11.65
N ALA A 134 -3.27 8.86 12.38
CA ALA A 134 -2.78 7.84 13.30
C ALA A 134 -3.80 7.57 14.42
N ALA A 135 -4.11 6.31 14.66
CA ALA A 135 -4.98 5.86 15.74
C ALA A 135 -4.80 4.36 15.93
N GLU A 136 -4.72 3.88 17.16
CA GLU A 136 -4.47 2.46 17.43
C GLU A 136 -5.60 1.82 18.21
N GLY A 137 -5.97 0.58 17.84
CA GLY A 137 -6.93 -0.19 18.60
C GLY A 137 -7.27 -1.55 17.99
N LYS A 138 -8.00 -2.36 18.77
CA LYS A 138 -8.39 -3.73 18.41
C LYS A 138 -9.90 -3.93 18.23
N ASN A 139 -10.70 -2.94 18.59
CA ASN A 139 -12.14 -2.99 18.41
C ASN A 139 -12.48 -2.72 16.94
N ILE A 140 -12.96 -3.73 16.23
CA ILE A 140 -13.34 -3.67 14.82
C ILE A 140 -14.80 -4.06 14.69
N ARG A 141 -15.62 -3.32 13.95
CA ARG A 141 -17.01 -3.66 13.64
C ARG A 141 -17.23 -3.53 12.13
N ILE A 142 -17.72 -4.60 11.50
CA ILE A 142 -18.06 -4.58 10.08
C ILE A 142 -19.35 -3.77 9.92
N VAL A 143 -19.40 -2.90 8.91
CA VAL A 143 -20.58 -2.08 8.58
C VAL A 143 -21.15 -2.42 7.21
N ASP A 144 -20.32 -2.91 6.28
CA ASP A 144 -20.78 -3.49 5.02
C ASP A 144 -20.56 -5.02 5.07
N GLU A 145 -21.63 -5.74 5.41
CA GLU A 145 -21.62 -7.19 5.53
C GLU A 145 -21.62 -7.92 4.18
N TYR A 146 -21.94 -7.21 3.09
CA TYR A 146 -21.99 -7.76 1.73
C TYR A 146 -20.67 -7.60 0.98
N HIS A 147 -19.76 -6.78 1.50
CA HIS A 147 -18.44 -6.60 0.90
C HIS A 147 -17.66 -7.93 0.83
N PRO A 148 -16.95 -8.25 -0.27
CA PRO A 148 -16.17 -9.49 -0.37
C PRO A 148 -15.19 -9.73 0.79
N PHE A 149 -14.57 -8.65 1.30
CA PHE A 149 -13.65 -8.71 2.45
C PHE A 149 -14.33 -8.82 3.82
N ALA A 150 -15.66 -8.69 3.93
CA ALA A 150 -16.38 -8.83 5.20
C ALA A 150 -16.12 -10.21 5.82
N SER A 151 -16.10 -11.26 4.99
CA SER A 151 -15.79 -12.63 5.43
C SER A 151 -14.37 -12.77 6.02
N VAL A 152 -13.38 -12.12 5.41
CA VAL A 152 -11.99 -12.10 5.85
C VAL A 152 -11.87 -11.35 7.17
N ILE A 153 -12.43 -10.14 7.25
CA ILE A 153 -12.42 -9.34 8.48
C ILE A 153 -13.11 -10.10 9.62
N ARG A 154 -14.23 -10.77 9.34
CA ARG A 154 -14.96 -11.57 10.35
C ARG A 154 -14.12 -12.74 10.85
N LYS A 155 -13.47 -13.47 9.94
CA LYS A 155 -12.64 -14.64 10.26
C LYS A 155 -11.43 -14.25 11.11
N TYR A 156 -10.75 -13.15 10.76
CA TYR A 156 -9.50 -12.75 11.39
C TYR A 156 -9.64 -11.62 12.42
N ARG A 157 -10.87 -11.19 12.74
CA ARG A 157 -11.17 -10.04 13.63
C ARG A 157 -10.36 -10.01 14.92
N LYS A 158 -10.13 -11.17 15.55
CA LYS A 158 -9.40 -11.28 16.82
C LYS A 158 -7.88 -11.07 16.68
N GLN A 159 -7.34 -11.26 15.49
CA GLN A 159 -5.93 -11.07 15.13
C GLN A 159 -5.71 -9.72 14.43
N MET A 160 -6.79 -9.00 14.12
CA MET A 160 -6.72 -7.72 13.44
C MET A 160 -6.70 -6.56 14.43
N TYR A 161 -5.98 -5.51 14.03
CA TYR A 161 -5.89 -4.25 14.75
C TYR A 161 -5.75 -3.12 13.73
N TYR A 162 -6.15 -1.91 14.10
CA TYR A 162 -5.95 -0.72 13.26
C TYR A 162 -4.83 0.13 13.83
N ARG A 163 -4.09 0.80 12.92
CA ARG A 163 -3.04 1.78 13.24
C ARG A 163 -3.33 3.18 12.68
N ALA A 164 -4.34 3.28 11.84
CA ALA A 164 -4.86 4.53 11.36
C ALA A 164 -6.37 4.45 11.13
N VAL A 165 -6.99 5.62 11.12
CA VAL A 165 -8.40 5.86 10.82
C VAL A 165 -8.50 6.87 9.68
N PHE A 166 -9.59 6.82 8.94
CA PHE A 166 -9.89 7.75 7.87
C PHE A 166 -10.83 8.86 8.34
N ASP A 167 -10.66 10.05 7.78
CA ASP A 167 -11.57 11.16 7.99
C ASP A 167 -12.89 10.91 7.25
N GLU A 168 -13.98 10.80 8.01
CA GLU A 168 -15.30 10.42 7.49
C GLU A 168 -15.87 11.45 6.50
N GLU A 169 -15.61 12.75 6.71
CA GLU A 169 -16.12 13.80 5.83
C GLU A 169 -15.40 13.77 4.48
N VAL A 170 -14.10 13.47 4.48
CA VAL A 170 -13.36 13.23 3.23
C VAL A 170 -13.91 12.01 2.50
N ILE A 171 -14.20 10.89 3.19
CA ILE A 171 -14.82 9.71 2.55
C ILE A 171 -16.14 10.08 1.87
N LYS A 172 -17.03 10.78 2.59
CA LYS A 172 -18.35 11.19 2.07
C LYS A 172 -18.24 12.10 0.84
N SER A 173 -17.15 12.87 0.74
CA SER A 173 -16.90 13.73 -0.43
C SER A 173 -16.47 12.95 -1.69
N ILE A 174 -15.94 11.74 -1.52
CA ILE A 174 -15.49 10.90 -2.63
C ILE A 174 -16.66 10.08 -3.15
N LYS A 175 -17.10 10.38 -4.38
CA LYS A 175 -18.20 9.65 -5.03
C LYS A 175 -17.85 8.16 -5.18
N GLY A 176 -18.71 7.31 -4.61
CA GLY A 176 -18.58 5.85 -4.69
C GLY A 176 -17.63 5.23 -3.67
N ALA A 177 -17.05 6.03 -2.77
CA ALA A 177 -16.33 5.48 -1.63
C ALA A 177 -17.30 4.86 -0.61
N SER A 178 -16.86 3.80 0.07
CA SER A 178 -17.64 3.12 1.09
C SER A 178 -16.77 2.75 2.29
N VAL A 179 -17.41 2.71 3.47
CA VAL A 179 -16.79 2.21 4.70
C VAL A 179 -17.15 0.74 4.84
N LEU A 180 -16.15 -0.12 5.03
CA LEU A 180 -16.33 -1.56 5.20
C LEU A 180 -16.39 -1.93 6.67
N ALA A 181 -15.52 -1.30 7.47
CA ALA A 181 -15.42 -1.53 8.90
C ALA A 181 -15.01 -0.26 9.65
N VAL A 182 -15.49 -0.16 10.88
CA VAL A 182 -15.22 0.93 11.80
C VAL A 182 -14.53 0.43 13.07
N GLY A 183 -13.70 1.26 13.67
CA GLY A 183 -13.07 1.03 14.96
C GLY A 183 -13.63 1.94 16.05
N GLY A 184 -13.46 1.53 17.32
CA GLY A 184 -13.75 2.37 18.50
C GLY A 184 -15.04 3.19 18.37
N SER A 185 -14.92 4.52 18.48
CA SER A 185 -15.98 5.54 18.32
C SER A 185 -16.59 5.62 16.90
N SER A 186 -16.81 4.48 16.25
CA SER A 186 -17.27 4.34 14.86
C SER A 186 -16.40 5.05 13.81
N LEU A 187 -15.11 5.19 14.09
CA LEU A 187 -14.16 5.78 13.15
C LEU A 187 -13.88 4.82 11.99
N PRO A 188 -13.92 5.26 10.71
CA PRO A 188 -13.61 4.39 9.58
C PRO A 188 -12.16 3.86 9.64
N ILE A 189 -11.98 2.54 9.55
CA ILE A 189 -10.66 1.87 9.59
C ILE A 189 -10.44 0.94 8.39
N ALA A 190 -11.49 0.63 7.65
CA ALA A 190 -11.44 -0.12 6.40
C ALA A 190 -12.38 0.56 5.40
N VAL A 191 -11.87 0.93 4.24
CA VAL A 191 -12.58 1.72 3.24
C VAL A 191 -12.28 1.22 1.84
N GLU A 192 -13.26 1.29 0.95
CA GLU A 192 -13.08 1.11 -0.49
C GLU A 192 -13.22 2.49 -1.12
N ILE A 193 -12.24 2.87 -1.94
CA ILE A 193 -12.15 4.19 -2.55
C ILE A 193 -11.93 3.99 -4.05
N PRO A 194 -12.83 4.49 -4.92
CA PRO A 194 -12.59 4.54 -6.35
C PRO A 194 -11.38 5.43 -6.66
N VAL A 195 -10.46 4.91 -7.47
CA VAL A 195 -9.27 5.64 -7.92
C VAL A 195 -9.05 5.31 -9.39
N LEU A 196 -9.09 6.33 -10.25
CA LEU A 196 -9.08 6.18 -11.71
C LEU A 196 -10.26 5.28 -12.15
N ALA A 197 -10.03 4.29 -13.01
CA ALA A 197 -11.06 3.33 -13.42
C ALA A 197 -11.23 2.16 -12.44
N GLY A 198 -10.32 2.03 -11.46
CA GLY A 198 -10.24 0.92 -10.51
C GLY A 198 -10.57 1.35 -9.10
N LYS A 199 -10.02 0.61 -8.13
CA LYS A 199 -10.29 0.86 -6.71
C LYS A 199 -9.16 0.47 -5.79
N VAL A 200 -9.07 1.22 -4.70
CA VAL A 200 -8.17 0.97 -3.58
C VAL A 200 -8.99 0.52 -2.38
N ILE A 201 -8.63 -0.63 -1.79
CA ILE A 201 -9.30 -1.19 -0.63
C ILE A 201 -8.31 -1.18 0.53
N PHE A 202 -8.60 -0.37 1.53
CA PHE A 202 -7.82 -0.31 2.77
C PHE A 202 -8.39 -1.28 3.78
N LEU A 203 -7.53 -2.14 4.33
CA LEU A 203 -7.86 -3.11 5.38
C LEU A 203 -7.05 -2.83 6.65
N PRO A 204 -7.55 -3.16 7.85
CA PRO A 204 -6.76 -3.08 9.06
C PRO A 204 -5.59 -4.08 9.04
N MET A 205 -4.61 -3.87 9.91
CA MET A 205 -3.47 -4.78 10.07
C MET A 205 -3.94 -6.13 10.62
N ILE A 206 -3.18 -7.17 10.33
CA ILE A 206 -3.32 -8.50 10.92
C ILE A 206 -1.97 -8.88 11.56
N GLU A 207 -2.04 -9.43 12.78
CA GLU A 207 -0.90 -9.98 13.53
C GLU A 207 -0.28 -11.20 12.83
#